data_AF-R5EA67-F1
#
_entry.id   AF-R5EA67-F1
#
_cell.length_a   1.000
_cell.length_b   1.000
_cell.length_c   1.000
_cell.angle_alpha   90.00
_cell.angle_beta   90.00
_cell.angle_gamma   90.00
#
_symmetry.space_group_name_H-M   'P 1'
#
loop_
_entity.id
_entity.type
_entity.pdbx_description
1 polymer ?
#
loop_
_entity_poly.entity_id
_entity_poly.type
_entity_poly.pdbx_seq_one_letter_code
_entity_poly.pdbx_strand_id
1 'polypeptide(L)'
;MHIEEQDIYKVACYIDRRDMREHGISLEDIVNRTPLGRMLIQKASKLSKESTGYEWPGCAFSMQIDVYPDSVALIFSERIDDYLYNLRQSMAALPKEQAAQLDKMTVAVARAEEEEAREMIRKFEINVKNIGEKK
;
A
#
# COMPACT_ATOMS: atom_id res chain seq x y z
N MET A 1 -7.63 17.31 -6.04
CA MET A 1 -6.94 16.00 -6.21
C MET A 1 -6.59 15.82 -7.68
N HIS A 2 -5.37 15.37 -7.95
CA HIS A 2 -4.87 15.04 -9.28
C HIS A 2 -4.38 13.60 -9.28
N ILE A 3 -4.77 12.81 -10.27
CA ILE A 3 -4.43 11.38 -10.36
C ILE A 3 -3.50 11.18 -11.54
N GLU A 4 -2.42 10.45 -11.31
CA GLU A 4 -1.40 10.11 -12.29
C GLU A 4 -1.17 8.61 -12.29
N GLU A 5 -1.40 7.96 -13.44
CA GLU A 5 -0.98 6.57 -13.65
C GLU A 5 0.55 6.53 -13.78
N GLN A 6 1.21 5.82 -12.87
CA GLN A 6 2.67 5.69 -12.91
C GLN A 6 3.11 4.41 -13.62
N ASP A 7 2.31 3.35 -13.51
CA ASP A 7 2.57 2.03 -14.10
C ASP A 7 1.29 1.18 -14.11
N ILE A 8 1.33 0.01 -14.75
CA ILE A 8 0.35 -1.04 -14.52
C ILE A 8 0.39 -1.43 -13.05
N TYR A 9 -0.77 -1.34 -12.38
CA TYR A 9 -0.91 -1.55 -10.94
C TYR A 9 -0.32 -0.48 -10.01
N LYS A 10 0.08 0.70 -10.51
CA LYS A 10 0.59 1.79 -9.66
C LYS A 10 0.03 3.15 -10.06
N VAL A 11 -0.52 3.86 -9.08
CA VAL A 11 -1.17 5.17 -9.28
C VAL A 11 -0.80 6.11 -8.15
N ALA A 12 -0.55 7.38 -8.48
CA ALA A 12 -0.33 8.45 -7.54
C ALA A 12 -1.55 9.38 -7.47
N CYS A 13 -2.04 9.65 -6.27
CA CYS A 13 -3.07 10.65 -6.00
C CYS A 13 -2.46 11.84 -5.26
N TYR A 14 -2.27 12.95 -5.97
CA TYR A 14 -1.78 14.20 -5.42
C TYR A 14 -2.94 15.02 -4.83
N ILE A 15 -2.74 15.49 -3.61
CA ILE A 15 -3.71 16.27 -2.84
C ILE A 15 -3.04 17.60 -2.50
N ASP A 16 -3.65 18.72 -2.91
CA ASP A 16 -3.17 20.04 -2.56
C ASP A 16 -3.34 20.29 -1.06
N ARG A 17 -2.30 20.81 -0.39
CA ARG A 17 -2.34 21.10 1.04
C ARG A 17 -3.30 22.24 1.37
N ARG A 18 -3.61 23.13 0.43
CA ARG A 18 -4.66 24.16 0.55
C ARG A 18 -6.02 23.49 0.66
N ASP A 19 -6.35 22.60 -0.28
CA ASP A 19 -7.60 21.81 -0.25
C ASP A 19 -7.74 21.04 1.06
N MET A 20 -6.66 20.41 1.54
CA MET A 20 -6.67 19.70 2.82
C MET A 20 -7.01 20.62 3.99
N ARG A 21 -6.38 21.81 4.07
CA ARG A 21 -6.65 22.80 5.12
C ARG A 21 -8.08 23.32 5.08
N GLU A 22 -8.62 23.58 3.89
CA GLU A 22 -10.01 24.03 3.72
C GLU A 22 -11.02 23.01 4.24
N HIS A 23 -10.67 21.72 4.20
CA HIS A 23 -11.48 20.62 4.73
C HIS A 23 -11.11 20.23 6.16
N GLY A 24 -10.22 20.98 6.82
CA GLY A 24 -9.77 20.72 8.19
C GLY A 24 -8.95 19.43 8.34
N ILE A 25 -8.33 18.95 7.27
CA ILE A 25 -7.50 17.73 7.27
C ILE A 25 -6.03 18.13 7.33
N SER A 26 -5.30 17.54 8.27
CA SER A 26 -3.85 17.70 8.40
C SER A 26 -3.09 16.50 7.82
N LEU A 27 -1.77 16.64 7.65
CA LEU A 27 -0.91 15.50 7.33
C LEU A 27 -0.92 14.46 8.48
N GLU A 28 -1.01 14.92 9.73
CA GLU A 28 -1.06 14.05 10.91
C GLU A 28 -2.30 13.16 10.90
N ASP A 29 -3.43 13.64 10.38
CA ASP A 29 -4.64 12.83 10.22
C ASP A 29 -4.38 11.60 9.35
N ILE A 30 -3.64 11.77 8.26
CA ILE A 30 -3.28 10.70 7.32
C ILE A 30 -2.31 9.73 8.00
N VAL A 31 -1.23 10.24 8.58
CA VAL A 31 -0.17 9.43 9.21
C VAL A 31 -0.71 8.64 10.40
N ASN A 32 -1.49 9.28 11.28
CA ASN A 32 -2.08 8.65 12.47
C ASN A 32 -3.37 7.88 12.17
N ARG A 33 -3.82 7.88 10.90
CA ARG A 33 -5.05 7.22 10.45
C ARG A 33 -6.25 7.60 11.32
N THR A 34 -6.43 8.90 11.61
CA THR A 34 -7.63 9.40 12.29
C THR A 34 -8.88 9.09 11.45
N PRO A 35 -10.12 9.22 11.97
CA PRO A 35 -11.32 9.01 11.16
C PRO A 35 -11.32 9.83 9.86
N LEU A 36 -10.90 11.10 9.92
CA LEU A 36 -10.77 11.98 8.75
C LEU A 36 -9.68 11.49 7.78
N GLY A 37 -8.50 11.13 8.29
CA GLY A 37 -7.43 10.58 7.48
C GLY A 37 -7.83 9.29 6.76
N ARG A 38 -8.55 8.39 7.45
CA ARG A 38 -9.08 7.16 6.86
C ARG A 38 -10.10 7.45 5.77
N MET A 39 -11.02 8.39 5.98
CA MET A 39 -11.98 8.80 4.96
C MET A 39 -11.29 9.37 3.72
N LEU A 40 -10.25 10.19 3.92
CA LEU A 40 -9.45 10.75 2.83
C LEU A 40 -8.72 9.64 2.04
N ILE A 41 -8.04 8.73 2.73
CA ILE A 41 -7.34 7.60 2.11
C ILE A 41 -8.31 6.71 1.33
N GLN A 42 -9.48 6.39 1.89
CA GLN A 42 -10.50 5.59 1.21
C GLN A 42 -11.02 6.28 -0.04
N LYS A 43 -11.30 7.60 0.04
CA LYS A 43 -11.74 8.38 -1.11
C LYS A 43 -10.66 8.43 -2.20
N ALA A 44 -9.41 8.71 -1.82
CA ALA A 44 -8.28 8.77 -2.75
C ALA A 44 -8.03 7.40 -3.42
N SER A 45 -8.07 6.31 -2.66
CA SER A 45 -7.91 4.95 -3.17
C SER A 45 -9.02 4.61 -4.16
N LYS A 46 -10.29 4.85 -3.79
CA LYS A 46 -11.44 4.62 -4.68
C LYS A 46 -11.32 5.40 -5.99
N LEU A 47 -11.08 6.72 -5.90
CA LEU A 47 -10.95 7.57 -7.09
C LEU A 47 -9.78 7.13 -7.97
N SER A 48 -8.66 6.74 -7.37
CA SER A 48 -7.50 6.27 -8.13
C SER A 48 -7.81 4.98 -8.87
N LYS A 49 -8.50 4.02 -8.24
CA LYS A 49 -8.93 2.78 -8.90
C LYS A 49 -9.94 3.01 -10.02
N GLU A 50 -10.89 3.93 -9.82
CA GLU A 50 -11.90 4.29 -10.84
C GLU A 50 -11.32 5.07 -12.01
N SER A 51 -10.17 5.72 -11.82
CA SER A 51 -9.51 6.53 -12.85
C SER A 51 -8.48 5.75 -13.66
N THR A 52 -8.21 4.49 -13.31
CA THR A 52 -7.23 3.64 -14.01
C THR A 52 -7.87 2.72 -15.04
N GLY A 53 -7.18 2.49 -16.16
CA GLY A 53 -7.65 1.59 -17.22
C GLY A 53 -7.50 0.08 -16.94
N TYR A 54 -6.86 -0.32 -15.83
CA TYR A 54 -6.54 -1.71 -15.53
C TYR A 54 -7.34 -2.30 -14.36
N GLU A 55 -7.51 -3.62 -14.37
CA GLU A 55 -8.15 -4.36 -13.28
C GLU A 55 -7.17 -4.57 -12.12
N TRP A 56 -7.55 -4.13 -10.92
CA TRP A 56 -6.71 -4.25 -9.72
C TRP A 56 -6.71 -5.70 -9.19
N PRO A 57 -5.53 -6.35 -9.03
CA PRO A 57 -5.44 -7.78 -8.67
C PRO A 57 -5.96 -8.19 -7.29
N GLY A 58 -6.14 -7.24 -6.36
CA GLY A 58 -6.69 -7.44 -5.03
C GLY A 58 -5.82 -8.26 -4.07
N CYS A 59 -4.49 -8.31 -4.25
CA CYS A 59 -3.62 -9.20 -3.46
C CYS A 59 -2.38 -8.56 -2.81
N ALA A 60 -1.81 -7.50 -3.38
CA ALA A 60 -0.51 -6.96 -2.96
C ALA A 60 -0.57 -5.44 -2.67
N PHE A 61 -1.60 -4.99 -1.95
CA PHE A 61 -1.87 -3.56 -1.81
C PHE A 61 -0.90 -2.86 -0.85
N SER A 62 -0.12 -1.94 -1.41
CA SER A 62 0.78 -1.07 -0.67
C SER A 62 0.38 0.40 -0.85
N MET A 63 0.69 1.21 0.17
CA MET A 63 0.49 2.65 0.15
C MET A 63 1.77 3.35 0.63
N GLN A 64 2.26 4.27 -0.18
CA GLN A 64 3.34 5.19 0.17
C GLN A 64 2.78 6.61 0.28
N ILE A 65 3.33 7.40 1.21
CA ILE A 65 2.96 8.81 1.40
C ILE A 65 4.20 9.64 1.11
N ASP A 66 4.15 10.43 0.03
CA ASP A 66 5.18 11.42 -0.26
C ASP A 66 4.67 12.80 0.14
N VAL A 67 5.51 13.56 0.84
CA VAL A 67 5.17 14.90 1.33
C VAL A 67 5.98 15.92 0.57
N TYR A 68 5.29 16.79 -0.14
CA TYR A 68 5.87 17.93 -0.86
C TYR A 68 5.51 19.25 -0.15
N PRO A 69 6.17 20.37 -0.52
CA PRO A 69 5.89 21.68 0.08
C PRO A 69 4.41 22.08 0.00
N ASP A 70 3.80 21.88 -1.18
CA ASP A 70 2.42 22.32 -1.47
C ASP A 70 1.42 21.16 -1.60
N SER A 71 1.88 19.91 -1.64
CA SER A 71 1.01 18.76 -1.86
C SER A 71 1.43 17.53 -1.02
N VAL A 72 0.52 16.57 -0.93
CA VAL A 72 0.79 15.21 -0.42
C VAL A 72 0.39 14.24 -1.51
N ALA A 73 1.26 13.29 -1.85
CA ALA A 73 0.93 12.22 -2.77
C ALA A 73 0.65 10.93 -1.98
N LEU A 74 -0.53 10.35 -2.19
CA LEU A 74 -0.84 8.98 -1.78
C LEU A 74 -0.62 8.07 -2.98
N ILE A 75 0.42 7.24 -2.91
CA ILE A 75 0.78 6.31 -3.97
C ILE A 75 0.21 4.95 -3.61
N PHE A 76 -0.68 4.43 -4.43
CA PHE A 76 -1.28 3.12 -4.27
C PHE A 76 -0.68 2.17 -5.29
N SER A 77 -0.20 1.01 -4.82
CA SER A 77 0.47 0.04 -5.69
C SER A 77 0.06 -1.39 -5.36
N GLU A 78 -0.23 -2.17 -6.40
CA GLU A 78 -0.36 -3.63 -6.38
C GLU A 78 0.74 -4.34 -7.17
N ARG A 79 1.86 -3.64 -7.39
CA ARG A 79 3.11 -4.23 -7.87
C ARG A 79 3.70 -5.14 -6.79
N ILE A 80 4.12 -6.33 -7.21
CA ILE A 80 4.74 -7.33 -6.33
C ILE A 80 6.01 -6.78 -5.68
N ASP A 81 6.81 -6.05 -6.43
CA ASP A 81 8.08 -5.48 -6.01
C ASP A 81 7.93 -4.36 -4.97
N ASP A 82 6.89 -3.51 -5.07
CA ASP A 82 6.56 -2.54 -4.00
C ASP A 82 6.10 -3.27 -2.72
N TYR A 83 5.31 -4.32 -2.85
CA TYR A 83 4.91 -5.17 -1.73
C TYR A 83 6.10 -5.85 -1.05
N LEU A 84 7.00 -6.45 -1.83
CA LEU A 84 8.23 -7.09 -1.33
C LEU A 84 9.18 -6.08 -0.66
N TYR A 85 9.28 -4.88 -1.21
CA TYR A 85 10.05 -3.80 -0.58
C TYR A 85 9.51 -3.49 0.82
N ASN A 86 8.19 -3.33 0.97
CA ASN A 86 7.56 -3.04 2.27
C ASN A 86 7.69 -4.20 3.27
N LEU A 87 7.56 -5.44 2.81
CA LEU A 87 7.83 -6.61 3.65
C LEU A 87 9.28 -6.61 4.17
N ARG A 88 10.26 -6.28 3.32
CA ARG A 88 11.67 -6.19 3.72
C ARG A 88 11.93 -5.12 4.76
N GLN A 89 11.29 -3.96 4.64
CA GLN A 89 11.37 -2.92 5.68
C GLN A 89 10.76 -3.41 7.00
N SER A 90 9.66 -4.15 6.92
CA SER A 90 8.98 -4.70 8.11
C SER A 90 9.83 -5.78 8.81
N MET A 91 10.64 -6.54 8.07
CA MET A 91 11.56 -7.53 8.64
C MET A 91 12.57 -6.94 9.63
N ALA A 92 12.95 -5.67 9.47
CA ALA A 92 13.90 -5.01 10.37
C ALA A 92 13.39 -4.94 11.82
N ALA A 93 12.07 -4.99 12.02
CA ALA A 93 11.43 -4.97 13.33
C ALA A 93 11.13 -6.37 13.90
N LEU A 94 11.39 -7.46 13.16
CA LEU A 94 11.03 -8.82 13.55
C LEU A 94 12.16 -9.55 14.30
N PRO A 95 11.82 -10.53 15.16
CA PRO A 95 12.80 -11.48 15.69
C PRO A 95 13.52 -12.22 14.55
N LYS A 96 14.82 -12.54 14.74
CA LYS A 96 15.69 -13.14 13.71
C LYS A 96 15.08 -14.35 13.01
N GLU A 97 14.43 -15.25 13.75
CA GLU A 97 13.82 -16.45 13.17
C GLU A 97 12.63 -16.12 12.26
N GLN A 98 11.78 -15.18 12.66
CA GLN A 98 10.64 -14.72 11.87
C GLN A 98 11.11 -13.93 10.64
N ALA A 99 12.12 -13.07 10.81
CA ALA A 99 12.76 -12.37 9.70
C ALA A 99 13.35 -13.35 8.68
N ALA A 100 14.03 -14.41 9.12
CA ALA A 100 14.59 -15.42 8.22
C ALA A 100 13.50 -16.23 7.48
N GLN A 101 12.36 -16.49 8.10
CA GLN A 101 11.22 -17.12 7.42
C GLN A 101 10.60 -16.20 6.38
N LEU A 102 10.40 -14.92 6.72
CA LEU A 102 9.85 -13.93 5.81
C LEU A 102 10.80 -13.68 4.64
N ASP A 103 12.11 -13.65 4.86
CA ASP A 103 13.12 -13.50 3.82
C ASP A 103 13.03 -14.63 2.78
N LYS A 104 12.98 -15.89 3.22
CA LYS A 104 12.78 -17.05 2.32
C LYS A 104 11.52 -16.91 1.46
N MET A 105 10.42 -16.46 2.06
CA MET A 105 9.18 -16.20 1.32
C MET A 105 9.36 -15.09 0.29
N THR A 106 9.99 -13.96 0.67
CA THR A 106 10.21 -12.85 -0.28
C THR A 106 11.09 -13.27 -1.46
N VAL A 107 12.08 -14.14 -1.25
CA VAL A 107 12.92 -14.71 -2.32
C VAL A 107 12.12 -15.65 -3.22
N ALA A 108 11.23 -16.47 -2.65
CA ALA A 108 10.37 -17.35 -3.44
C ALA A 108 9.41 -16.55 -4.33
N VAL A 109 8.72 -15.55 -3.76
CA VAL A 109 7.80 -14.67 -4.50
C VAL A 109 8.54 -13.89 -5.60
N ALA A 110 9.75 -13.39 -5.33
CA ALA A 110 10.55 -12.65 -6.31
C ALA A 110 11.04 -13.50 -7.50
N ARG A 111 11.01 -14.83 -7.38
CA ARG A 111 11.44 -15.78 -8.44
C ARG A 111 10.28 -16.45 -9.15
N ALA A 112 9.06 -16.32 -8.63
CA ALA A 112 7.87 -16.91 -9.20
C ALA A 112 7.35 -16.07 -10.37
N GLU A 113 6.65 -16.71 -11.29
CA GLU A 113 5.88 -16.02 -12.31
C GLU A 113 4.75 -15.20 -11.68
N GLU A 114 4.28 -14.16 -12.35
CA GLU A 114 3.40 -13.14 -11.75
C GLU A 114 2.15 -13.75 -11.08
N GLU A 115 1.45 -14.66 -11.76
CA GLU A 115 0.23 -15.26 -11.21
C GLU A 115 0.49 -16.17 -10.01
N GLU A 116 1.60 -16.93 -10.05
CA GLU A 116 2.03 -17.76 -8.93
C GLU A 116 2.44 -16.89 -7.73
N ALA A 117 3.21 -15.82 -7.98
CA ALA A 117 3.62 -14.86 -6.97
C ALA A 117 2.41 -14.20 -6.29
N ARG A 118 1.39 -13.80 -7.05
CA ARG A 118 0.14 -13.23 -6.51
C ARG A 118 -0.62 -14.22 -5.63
N GLU A 119 -0.67 -15.50 -6.02
CA GLU A 119 -1.31 -16.54 -5.21
C GLU A 119 -0.53 -16.84 -3.93
N MET A 120 0.81 -16.83 -3.97
CA MET A 120 1.64 -16.93 -2.77
C MET A 120 1.36 -15.78 -1.79
N ILE A 121 1.31 -14.54 -2.29
CA ILE A 121 0.99 -13.35 -1.49
C ILE A 121 -0.40 -13.46 -0.88
N ARG A 122 -1.41 -13.85 -1.67
CA ARG A 122 -2.79 -14.02 -1.18
C ARG A 122 -2.87 -15.03 -0.03
N LYS A 123 -2.22 -16.19 -0.16
CA LYS A 123 -2.15 -17.19 0.91
C LYS A 123 -1.47 -16.66 2.16
N PHE A 124 -0.37 -15.92 2.00
CA PHE A 124 0.33 -15.30 3.11
C PHE A 124 -0.55 -14.30 3.87
N GLU A 125 -1.18 -13.35 3.19
CA GLU A 125 -2.04 -12.34 3.81
C GLU A 125 -3.25 -12.94 4.53
N ILE A 126 -3.89 -13.97 3.95
CA ILE A 126 -4.97 -14.71 4.60
C ILE A 126 -4.48 -15.37 5.90
N ASN A 127 -3.30 -16.00 5.86
CA ASN A 127 -2.73 -16.66 7.03
C ASN A 127 -2.41 -15.63 8.14
N VAL A 128 -1.83 -14.48 7.79
CA VAL A 128 -1.55 -13.39 8.75
C VAL A 128 -2.83 -12.87 9.40
N LYS A 129 -3.87 -12.62 8.60
CA LYS A 129 -5.17 -12.15 9.11
C LYS A 129 -5.79 -13.16 10.09
N ASN A 130 -5.80 -14.44 9.74
CA ASN A 130 -6.36 -15.51 10.58
C ASN A 130 -5.61 -15.71 11.90
N ILE A 131 -4.32 -15.38 11.95
CA ILE A 131 -3.54 -15.39 13.20
C ILE A 131 -3.92 -14.21 14.10
N GLY A 132 -4.17 -13.04 13.51
CA GLY A 132 -4.57 -11.84 14.24
C GLY A 132 -5.95 -11.96 14.90
N GLU A 133 -6.88 -12.68 14.29
CA GLU A 133 -8.24 -12.89 14.83
C GLU A 133 -8.31 -13.94 15.97
N LYS A 134 -7.26 -14.73 16.17
CA LYS A 134 -7.18 -15.76 17.23
C LYS A 134 -6.50 -15.28 18.52
N LYS A 135 -6.09 -14.02 18.59
CA LYS A 135 -5.48 -13.39 19.78
C LYS A 135 -6.47 -12.45 20.45
#